data_AF-A0A0F4YMT0-F1
#
_entry.id   AF-A0A0F4YMT0-F1
#
_cell.length_a   1.000
_cell.length_b   1.000
_cell.length_c   1.000
_cell.angle_alpha   90.00
_cell.angle_beta   90.00
_cell.angle_gamma   90.00
#
_symmetry.space_group_name_H-M   'P 1'
#
loop_
_entity.id
_entity.type
_entity.pdbx_description
1 polymer ?
#
loop_
_entity_poly.entity_id
_entity_poly.type
_entity_poly.pdbx_seq_one_letter_code
_entity_poly.pdbx_strand_id
1 'polypeptide(L)'
;MVNFVRSPASSASCTWHLLLVSIGAILIVVTTIDIYLRVLSPPGESNSIAMAKTMPKLFPSGPHSIPHHGEPDDHSQSDNTVGSVFRVIEILEDLGPAGDKAWDTLLFPEKGGYVYVKTNDSSADPEPWGVAMFHGLHCLMMLRATMQEGQGTMQEMQDHGRHDHLTRDLDVLSPTHLKHCLSYIAQSLICAADGTLEPPHIAYDDNGHVIKYTVDGMVLQSEKEPLDRWEHKRGDTIDSLWG
;
A
#
# COMPACT_ATOMS: atom_id res chain seq x y z
N MET A 1 2.86 -38.29 84.96
CA MET A 1 3.11 -37.25 83.93
C MET A 1 3.37 -37.95 82.61
N VAL A 2 2.46 -37.82 81.65
CA VAL A 2 2.55 -38.45 80.33
C VAL A 2 3.17 -37.42 79.39
N ASN A 3 4.39 -37.66 78.90
CA ASN A 3 5.03 -36.82 77.89
C ASN A 3 4.82 -37.44 76.51
N PHE A 4 4.04 -36.76 75.69
CA PHE A 4 3.78 -37.08 74.29
C PHE A 4 5.02 -36.72 73.46
N VAL A 5 5.64 -37.73 72.82
CA VAL A 5 6.68 -37.53 71.82
C VAL A 5 5.99 -37.06 70.52
N ARG A 6 6.33 -35.87 70.03
CA ARG A 6 5.85 -35.34 68.76
C ARG A 6 6.90 -35.62 67.68
N SER A 7 6.58 -36.50 66.73
CA SER A 7 7.40 -36.77 65.55
C SER A 7 7.46 -35.54 64.61
N PRO A 8 8.61 -35.22 64.00
CA PRO A 8 8.68 -34.20 62.97
C PRO A 8 8.25 -34.79 61.62
N ALA A 9 7.04 -34.46 61.19
CA ALA A 9 6.61 -34.58 59.80
C ALA A 9 6.68 -33.18 59.14
N SER A 10 7.20 -33.10 57.91
CA SER A 10 6.88 -32.10 56.85
C SER A 10 8.03 -31.38 56.10
N SER A 11 9.30 -31.78 56.17
CA SER A 11 10.35 -31.11 55.36
C SER A 11 10.35 -31.47 53.87
N ALA A 12 9.86 -32.66 53.50
CA ALA A 12 9.89 -33.13 52.10
C ALA A 12 8.85 -32.47 51.19
N SER A 13 7.68 -32.08 51.72
CA SER A 13 6.60 -31.50 50.87
C SER A 13 7.00 -30.11 50.35
N CYS A 14 7.75 -29.34 51.15
CA CYS A 14 8.11 -27.96 50.83
C CYS A 14 9.11 -27.85 49.66
N THR A 15 10.03 -28.81 49.52
CA THR A 15 11.03 -28.80 48.44
C THR A 15 10.43 -29.20 47.10
N TRP A 16 9.47 -30.12 47.07
CA TRP A 16 8.76 -30.52 45.85
C TRP A 16 7.90 -29.38 45.27
N HIS A 17 7.22 -28.61 46.13
CA HIS A 17 6.45 -27.46 45.67
C HIS A 17 7.35 -26.37 45.08
N LEU A 18 8.51 -26.08 45.68
CA LEU A 18 9.45 -25.10 45.14
C LEU A 18 10.06 -25.54 43.80
N LEU A 19 10.37 -26.83 43.64
CA LEU A 19 10.83 -27.39 42.37
C LEU A 19 9.77 -27.29 41.28
N LEU A 20 8.52 -27.66 41.56
CA LEU A 20 7.43 -27.59 40.59
C LEU A 20 7.12 -26.14 40.16
N VAL A 21 7.15 -25.20 41.09
CA VAL A 21 6.98 -23.77 40.77
C VAL A 21 8.14 -23.26 39.92
N SER A 22 9.38 -23.66 40.22
CA SER A 22 10.55 -23.25 39.43
C SER A 22 10.50 -23.80 37.99
N ILE A 23 10.11 -25.06 37.82
CA ILE A 23 9.98 -25.70 36.50
C ILE A 23 8.84 -25.05 35.73
N GLY A 24 7.71 -24.79 36.39
CA GLY A 24 6.58 -24.08 35.77
C GLY A 24 6.96 -22.68 35.28
N ALA A 25 7.69 -21.91 36.08
CA ALA A 25 8.17 -20.58 35.68
C ALA A 25 9.14 -20.64 34.49
N ILE A 26 10.06 -21.62 34.46
CA ILE A 26 10.99 -21.82 33.35
C ILE A 26 10.23 -22.18 32.07
N LEU A 27 9.24 -23.09 32.15
CA LEU A 27 8.43 -23.47 30.98
C LEU A 27 7.65 -22.27 30.41
N ILE A 28 7.08 -21.43 31.29
CA ILE A 28 6.40 -20.21 30.85
C ILE A 28 7.37 -19.29 30.09
N VAL A 29 8.55 -19.03 30.65
CA VAL A 29 9.57 -18.19 30.00
C VAL A 29 10.05 -18.77 28.66
N VAL A 30 10.28 -20.09 28.58
CA VAL A 30 10.71 -20.73 27.34
C VAL A 30 9.62 -20.67 26.27
N THR A 31 8.37 -20.90 26.64
CA THR A 31 7.24 -20.82 25.70
C THR A 31 6.97 -19.40 25.22
N THR A 32 7.08 -18.38 26.09
CA THR A 32 6.94 -16.99 25.67
C THR A 32 8.08 -16.55 24.75
N ILE A 33 9.31 -17.00 25.00
CA ILE A 33 10.45 -16.77 24.10
C ILE A 33 10.21 -17.45 22.75
N ASP A 34 9.78 -18.72 22.71
CA ASP A 34 9.51 -19.43 21.44
C ASP A 34 8.41 -18.74 20.62
N ILE A 35 7.32 -18.31 21.28
CA ILE A 35 6.24 -17.54 20.63
C ILE A 35 6.77 -16.20 20.10
N TYR A 36 7.55 -15.47 20.90
CA TYR A 36 8.12 -14.19 20.50
C TYR A 36 9.08 -14.34 19.30
N LEU A 37 9.92 -15.38 19.31
CA LEU A 37 10.81 -15.69 18.19
C LEU A 37 10.05 -16.11 16.94
N ARG A 38 8.93 -16.83 17.03
CA ARG A 38 8.07 -17.14 15.87
C ARG A 38 7.35 -15.92 15.30
N VAL A 39 7.00 -14.95 16.15
CA VAL A 39 6.36 -13.70 15.72
C VAL A 39 7.38 -12.77 15.05
N LEU A 40 8.60 -12.67 15.58
CA LEU A 40 9.65 -11.84 14.99
C LEU A 40 10.41 -12.51 13.84
N SER A 41 10.44 -13.83 13.80
CA SER A 41 11.00 -14.64 12.72
C SER A 41 9.91 -15.57 12.20
N PRO A 42 8.98 -15.07 11.35
CA PRO A 42 8.16 -15.97 10.57
C PRO A 42 9.08 -16.96 9.86
N PRO A 43 8.75 -18.26 9.81
CA PRO A 43 9.56 -19.22 9.09
C PRO A 43 9.72 -18.70 7.66
N GLY A 44 10.96 -18.34 7.32
CA GLY A 44 11.32 -18.01 5.96
C GLY A 44 10.99 -19.22 5.11
N GLU A 45 9.94 -19.11 4.30
CA GLU A 45 9.76 -19.96 3.14
C GLU A 45 11.00 -19.75 2.26
N SER A 46 11.97 -20.64 2.48
CA SER A 46 13.04 -20.92 1.56
C SER A 46 12.46 -21.65 0.35
N ASN A 47 11.74 -20.89 -0.47
CA ASN A 47 11.42 -21.23 -1.85
C ASN A 47 11.96 -20.11 -2.74
N SER A 48 13.27 -19.87 -2.69
CA SER A 48 13.94 -19.24 -3.81
C SER A 48 14.25 -20.31 -4.86
N ILE A 49 14.04 -19.93 -6.13
CA ILE A 49 14.38 -20.66 -7.36
C ILE A 49 13.28 -21.63 -7.85
N ALA A 50 12.22 -21.11 -8.47
CA ALA A 50 11.67 -21.65 -9.74
C ALA A 50 10.49 -20.81 -10.31
N MET A 51 10.63 -19.49 -10.48
CA MET A 51 9.73 -18.74 -11.37
C MET A 51 10.49 -17.67 -12.17
N ALA A 52 11.49 -18.13 -12.92
CA ALA A 52 12.12 -17.35 -14.01
C ALA A 52 12.07 -18.13 -15.34
N LYS A 53 11.00 -18.90 -15.55
CA LYS A 53 10.79 -19.62 -16.79
C LYS A 53 9.30 -19.65 -17.09
N THR A 54 8.82 -18.55 -17.65
CA THR A 54 7.91 -18.44 -18.81
C THR A 54 7.31 -17.03 -18.81
N MET A 55 8.12 -16.02 -19.11
CA MET A 55 7.59 -14.77 -19.64
C MET A 55 7.63 -14.88 -21.18
N PRO A 56 6.53 -14.63 -21.90
CA PRO A 56 6.60 -14.44 -23.33
C PRO A 56 7.48 -13.21 -23.60
N LYS A 57 8.48 -13.37 -24.47
CA LYS A 57 9.34 -12.28 -24.93
C LYS A 57 8.46 -11.22 -25.62
N LEU A 58 8.08 -10.17 -24.90
CA LEU A 58 7.36 -9.03 -25.48
C LEU A 58 8.28 -7.87 -25.91
N PHE A 59 9.60 -8.06 -25.86
CA PHE A 59 10.56 -7.06 -26.33
C PHE A 59 11.56 -7.72 -27.30
N PRO A 60 11.54 -7.39 -28.60
CA PRO A 60 12.61 -7.77 -29.50
C PRO A 60 13.89 -7.03 -29.09
N SER A 61 14.88 -7.79 -28.64
CA SER A 61 16.24 -7.32 -28.37
C SER A 61 16.97 -7.17 -29.70
N GLY A 62 16.81 -6.02 -30.34
CA GLY A 62 17.68 -5.59 -31.44
C GLY A 62 18.90 -4.83 -30.90
N PRO A 63 20.07 -4.93 -31.54
CA PRO A 63 21.22 -4.10 -31.17
C PRO A 63 20.91 -2.63 -31.47
N HIS A 64 21.05 -1.76 -30.46
CA HIS A 64 21.05 -0.30 -30.65
C HIS A 64 22.34 0.11 -31.38
N SER A 65 22.37 -0.09 -32.69
CA SER A 65 23.25 0.64 -33.60
C SER A 65 22.54 1.92 -34.03
N ILE A 66 23.12 3.07 -33.69
CA ILE A 66 22.72 4.39 -34.19
C ILE A 66 22.88 4.40 -35.72
N PRO A 67 21.82 4.63 -36.53
CA PRO A 67 21.98 4.88 -37.95
C PRO A 67 22.18 6.38 -38.18
N HIS A 68 23.31 6.72 -38.78
CA HIS A 68 23.51 7.97 -39.51
C HIS A 68 22.53 8.05 -40.70
N HIS A 69 21.94 9.24 -40.88
CA HIS A 69 21.35 9.83 -42.10
C HIS A 69 20.85 8.92 -43.24
N GLY A 70 19.54 8.98 -43.49
CA GLY A 70 18.86 8.68 -44.76
C GLY A 70 17.44 9.27 -44.77
N GLU A 71 17.02 9.83 -45.90
CA GLU A 71 15.82 10.67 -46.18
C GLU A 71 14.41 10.03 -45.93
N PRO A 72 13.28 10.77 -46.09
CA PRO A 72 12.10 10.62 -45.26
C PRO A 72 11.00 9.79 -45.94
N ASP A 73 10.46 8.83 -45.20
CA ASP A 73 9.19 8.20 -45.54
C ASP A 73 8.02 9.01 -44.94
N ASP A 74 7.24 9.54 -45.88
CA ASP A 74 6.01 10.30 -45.75
C ASP A 74 4.87 9.43 -45.21
N HIS A 75 4.62 9.50 -43.90
CA HIS A 75 3.29 9.30 -43.31
C HIS A 75 3.20 10.14 -42.02
N SER A 76 2.82 11.41 -42.18
CA SER A 76 2.54 12.31 -41.06
C SER A 76 1.23 11.93 -40.36
N GLN A 77 1.29 11.00 -39.43
CA GLN A 77 0.42 11.06 -38.26
C GLN A 77 1.25 11.77 -37.20
N SER A 78 0.88 13.01 -36.91
CA SER A 78 1.53 13.79 -35.86
C SER A 78 1.21 13.12 -34.53
N ASP A 79 2.08 12.19 -34.11
CA ASP A 79 2.10 11.70 -32.76
C ASP A 79 2.53 12.86 -31.86
N ASN A 80 1.53 13.57 -31.36
CA ASN A 80 1.71 14.75 -30.53
C ASN A 80 2.09 14.38 -29.09
N THR A 81 2.40 13.10 -28.80
CA THR A 81 2.89 12.71 -27.48
C THR A 81 4.35 13.12 -27.32
N VAL A 82 4.55 14.37 -26.89
CA VAL A 82 5.80 14.76 -26.25
C VAL A 82 5.90 13.99 -24.95
N GLY A 83 6.64 12.88 -24.94
CA GLY A 83 6.90 12.11 -23.73
C GLY A 83 7.45 13.03 -22.63
N SER A 84 6.68 13.24 -21.57
CA SER A 84 7.16 14.04 -20.45
C SER A 84 8.08 13.18 -19.61
N VAL A 85 9.39 13.50 -19.64
CA VAL A 85 10.32 12.96 -18.65
C VAL A 85 9.87 13.43 -17.27
N PHE A 86 9.97 12.56 -16.28
CA PHE A 86 9.72 12.89 -14.88
C PHE A 86 10.41 14.20 -14.49
N ARG A 87 9.69 15.04 -13.73
CA ARG A 87 10.22 16.30 -13.20
C ARG A 87 10.08 16.31 -11.69
N VAL A 88 11.09 16.85 -11.02
CA VAL A 88 11.02 17.12 -9.59
C VAL A 88 9.93 18.15 -9.34
N ILE A 89 8.92 17.79 -8.56
CA ILE A 89 7.88 18.69 -8.08
C ILE A 89 8.08 18.78 -6.56
N GLU A 90 8.89 19.75 -6.14
CA GLU A 90 9.35 19.86 -4.74
C GLU A 90 8.19 19.89 -3.73
N ILE A 91 7.08 20.54 -4.09
CA ILE A 91 5.91 20.64 -3.20
C ILE A 91 5.24 19.28 -2.95
N LEU A 92 5.38 18.29 -3.85
CA LEU A 92 4.89 16.93 -3.62
C LEU A 92 5.83 16.10 -2.73
N GLU A 93 7.08 16.55 -2.53
CA GLU A 93 8.02 15.92 -1.61
C GLU A 93 7.89 16.48 -0.18
N ASP A 94 7.12 17.56 0.01
CA ASP A 94 6.81 18.10 1.32
C ASP A 94 5.85 17.16 2.09
N LEU A 95 6.21 16.83 3.33
CA LEU A 95 5.42 16.02 4.24
C LEU A 95 4.62 16.88 5.23
N GLY A 96 4.73 18.20 5.16
CA GLY A 96 3.94 19.13 5.95
C GLY A 96 2.59 19.52 5.29
N PRO A 97 1.85 20.44 5.93
CA PRO A 97 0.51 20.85 5.46
C PRO A 97 0.47 21.43 4.05
N ALA A 98 1.55 22.06 3.59
CA ALA A 98 1.63 22.59 2.24
C ALA A 98 1.72 21.46 1.19
N GLY A 99 2.46 20.40 1.52
CA GLY A 99 2.48 19.17 0.74
C GLY A 99 1.14 18.45 0.74
N ASP A 100 0.44 18.36 1.87
CA ASP A 100 -0.89 17.75 1.94
C ASP A 100 -1.86 18.42 0.95
N LYS A 101 -1.91 19.75 1.00
CA LYS A 101 -2.71 20.54 0.07
C LYS A 101 -2.30 20.31 -1.39
N ALA A 102 -0.99 20.18 -1.67
CA ALA A 102 -0.51 19.95 -3.02
C ALA A 102 -0.86 18.56 -3.53
N TRP A 103 -0.78 17.51 -2.70
CA TRP A 103 -1.25 16.18 -3.04
C TRP A 103 -2.75 16.20 -3.39
N ASP A 104 -3.57 16.84 -2.56
CA ASP A 104 -5.02 16.93 -2.78
C ASP A 104 -5.40 17.71 -4.06
N THR A 105 -4.66 18.76 -4.39
CA THR A 105 -5.04 19.69 -5.47
C THR A 105 -4.34 19.43 -6.80
N LEU A 106 -3.13 18.88 -6.79
CA LEU A 106 -2.36 18.63 -8.02
C LEU A 106 -2.58 17.21 -8.56
N LEU A 107 -2.85 16.23 -7.68
CA LEU A 107 -2.98 14.83 -8.08
C LEU A 107 -4.43 14.40 -8.29
N PHE A 108 -5.37 15.09 -7.66
CA PHE A 108 -6.79 14.79 -7.77
C PHE A 108 -7.52 15.95 -8.43
N PRO A 109 -8.47 15.68 -9.33
CA PRO A 109 -9.40 16.70 -9.79
C PRO A 109 -10.25 17.18 -8.62
N GLU A 110 -10.65 18.46 -8.64
CA GLU A 110 -11.45 19.11 -7.58
C GLU A 110 -12.75 18.37 -7.22
N LYS A 111 -13.23 17.51 -8.12
CA LYS A 111 -14.51 16.77 -8.00
C LYS A 111 -14.30 15.26 -7.94
N GLY A 112 -13.07 14.81 -7.74
CA GLY A 112 -12.71 13.40 -7.55
C GLY A 112 -12.87 12.54 -8.80
N GLY A 113 -12.89 11.23 -8.57
CA GLY A 113 -12.49 10.25 -9.56
C GLY A 113 -13.46 9.10 -9.85
N TYR A 114 -14.76 9.30 -9.65
CA TYR A 114 -15.76 8.24 -9.80
C TYR A 114 -16.71 8.47 -10.96
N VAL A 115 -17.27 7.36 -11.44
CA VAL A 115 -18.45 7.38 -12.29
C VAL A 115 -19.65 6.87 -11.50
N TYR A 116 -20.79 7.54 -11.61
CA TYR A 116 -22.03 7.07 -11.00
C TYR A 116 -22.80 6.22 -12.00
N VAL A 117 -23.39 5.13 -11.53
CA VAL A 117 -24.13 4.16 -12.33
C VAL A 117 -25.52 3.99 -11.75
N LYS A 118 -26.54 4.07 -12.60
CA LYS A 118 -27.93 3.85 -12.17
C LYS A 118 -28.10 2.46 -11.58
N THR A 119 -28.89 2.39 -10.53
CA THR A 119 -29.33 1.13 -9.93
C THR A 119 -30.53 0.59 -10.70
N ASN A 120 -30.81 -0.70 -10.54
CA ASN A 120 -32.01 -1.33 -11.14
C ASN A 120 -33.30 -0.75 -10.56
N ASP A 121 -33.23 -0.22 -9.33
CA ASP A 121 -34.32 0.52 -8.71
C ASP A 121 -34.12 2.02 -8.97
N SER A 122 -34.92 2.60 -9.86
CA SER A 122 -34.82 4.02 -10.22
C SER A 122 -35.06 4.98 -9.05
N SER A 123 -35.53 4.49 -7.90
CA SER A 123 -35.71 5.28 -6.69
C SER A 123 -34.51 5.24 -5.73
N ALA A 124 -33.53 4.36 -5.99
CA ALA A 124 -32.32 4.23 -5.17
C ALA A 124 -31.18 5.14 -5.69
N ASP A 125 -30.30 5.55 -4.76
CA ASP A 125 -29.13 6.36 -5.10
C ASP A 125 -28.21 5.64 -6.10
N PRO A 126 -27.63 6.36 -7.08
CA PRO A 126 -26.65 5.80 -8.01
C PRO A 126 -25.44 5.18 -7.31
N GLU A 127 -24.96 4.06 -7.85
CA GLU A 127 -23.77 3.38 -7.39
C GLU A 127 -22.50 4.12 -7.84
N PRO A 128 -21.58 4.48 -6.92
CA PRO A 128 -20.29 5.02 -7.29
C PRO A 128 -19.33 3.90 -7.71
N TRP A 129 -18.65 4.07 -8.84
CA TRP A 129 -17.63 3.16 -9.36
C TRP A 129 -16.29 3.86 -9.43
N GLY A 130 -15.25 3.18 -8.93
CA GLY A 130 -13.88 3.69 -8.85
C GLY A 130 -13.15 3.59 -10.18
N VAL A 131 -12.13 4.43 -10.36
CA VAL A 131 -11.15 4.27 -11.43
C VAL A 131 -9.82 3.88 -10.78
N ALA A 132 -9.21 2.81 -11.27
CA ALA A 132 -8.02 2.19 -10.68
C ALA A 132 -6.86 3.17 -10.45
N MET A 133 -6.65 4.13 -11.35
CA MET A 133 -5.68 5.22 -11.16
C MET A 133 -5.87 5.95 -9.83
N PHE A 134 -7.10 6.32 -9.47
CA PHE A 134 -7.39 7.04 -8.22
C PHE A 134 -7.29 6.15 -6.99
N HIS A 135 -7.61 4.85 -7.11
CA HIS A 135 -7.34 3.88 -6.07
C HIS A 135 -5.82 3.79 -5.81
N GLY A 136 -5.00 3.68 -6.86
CA GLY A 136 -3.54 3.69 -6.74
C GLY A 136 -3.00 4.94 -6.03
N LEU A 137 -3.51 6.13 -6.37
CA LEU A 137 -3.15 7.38 -5.70
C LEU A 137 -3.60 7.40 -4.23
N HIS A 138 -4.80 6.92 -3.92
CA HIS A 138 -5.29 6.81 -2.55
C HIS A 138 -4.39 5.92 -1.70
N CYS A 139 -4.01 4.73 -2.19
CA CYS A 139 -3.06 3.85 -1.50
C CYS A 139 -1.71 4.53 -1.29
N LEU A 140 -1.20 5.24 -2.30
CA LEU A 140 0.06 5.97 -2.19
C LEU A 140 0.00 7.08 -1.14
N MET A 141 -1.15 7.76 -1.01
CA MET A 141 -1.38 8.76 0.02
C MET A 141 -1.43 8.12 1.43
N MET A 142 -1.99 6.92 1.57
CA MET A 142 -1.93 6.17 2.83
C MET A 142 -0.47 5.84 3.21
N LEU A 143 0.36 5.43 2.24
CA LEU A 143 1.79 5.22 2.47
C LEU A 143 2.49 6.52 2.90
N ARG A 144 2.19 7.64 2.24
CA ARG A 144 2.70 8.96 2.64
C ARG A 144 2.30 9.31 4.07
N ALA A 145 1.06 9.05 4.48
CA ALA A 145 0.60 9.30 5.85
C ALA A 145 1.43 8.53 6.90
N THR A 146 1.78 7.26 6.63
CA THR A 146 2.66 6.49 7.54
C THR A 146 4.05 7.12 7.69
N MET A 147 4.56 7.77 6.64
CA MET A 147 5.84 8.50 6.72
C MET A 147 5.72 9.78 7.53
N GLN A 148 4.59 10.48 7.43
CA GLN A 148 4.32 11.69 8.22
C GLN A 148 4.28 11.36 9.72
N GLU A 149 3.63 10.25 10.08
CA GLU A 149 3.60 9.74 11.45
C GLU A 149 5.00 9.37 11.97
N GLY A 150 5.81 8.71 11.13
CA GLY A 150 7.19 8.35 11.46
C GLY A 150 8.17 9.53 11.50
N GLN A 151 7.83 10.68 10.92
CA GLN A 151 8.74 11.83 10.87
C GLN A 151 8.96 12.45 12.25
N GLY A 152 7.94 12.42 13.12
CA GLY A 152 8.06 12.88 14.51
C GLY A 152 9.09 12.10 15.34
N THR A 153 9.29 10.81 15.04
CA THR A 153 10.25 9.95 15.74
C THR A 153 11.65 9.98 15.12
N MET A 154 11.76 10.27 13.82
CA MET A 154 13.03 10.37 13.10
C MET A 154 13.72 11.73 13.26
N GLN A 155 12.97 12.81 13.52
CA GLN A 155 13.52 14.16 13.67
C GLN A 155 14.28 14.35 15.00
N GLU A 156 13.92 13.63 16.07
CA GLU A 156 14.70 13.59 17.32
C GLU A 156 16.02 12.80 17.18
N MET A 157 16.11 11.87 16.23
CA MET A 157 17.33 11.07 15.99
C MET A 157 18.37 11.79 15.14
N GLN A 158 18.00 12.86 14.42
CA GLN A 158 18.93 13.64 13.59
C GLN A 158 19.76 14.66 14.38
N ASP A 159 19.35 15.01 15.61
CA ASP A 159 20.05 15.99 16.45
C ASP A 159 21.23 15.39 17.24
N HIS A 160 21.37 14.06 17.25
CA HIS A 160 22.46 13.36 17.94
C HIS A 160 23.28 12.50 16.98
N GLY A 161 24.18 13.17 16.26
CA GLY A 161 25.42 12.57 15.77
C GLY A 161 25.39 12.11 14.33
N ARG A 162 25.93 12.95 13.44
CA ARG A 162 26.79 12.46 12.35
C ARG A 162 27.75 11.43 12.95
N HIS A 163 27.80 10.22 12.38
CA HIS A 163 29.00 9.46 11.99
C HIS A 163 28.63 7.98 11.81
N ASP A 164 28.36 7.55 10.58
CA ASP A 164 28.93 6.29 10.10
C ASP A 164 29.04 6.26 8.57
N HIS A 165 30.20 5.86 8.06
CA HIS A 165 30.54 5.78 6.65
C HIS A 165 30.42 4.34 6.11
N LEU A 166 29.72 3.45 6.82
CA LEU A 166 29.66 2.02 6.50
C LEU A 166 28.52 1.58 5.57
N THR A 167 27.63 2.47 5.11
CA THR A 167 26.45 2.05 4.31
C THR A 167 26.21 2.94 3.08
N ARG A 168 27.17 2.97 2.15
CA ARG A 168 26.98 3.60 0.82
C ARG A 168 25.85 2.97 -0.01
N ASP A 169 25.34 1.80 0.36
CA ASP A 169 24.25 1.10 -0.34
C ASP A 169 22.85 1.26 0.31
N LEU A 170 22.73 1.97 1.45
CA LEU A 170 21.45 2.22 2.12
C LEU A 170 20.96 3.68 2.01
N ASP A 171 21.54 4.47 1.12
CA ASP A 171 21.06 5.83 0.78
C ASP A 171 19.66 5.82 0.13
N VAL A 172 19.24 4.64 -0.38
CA VAL A 172 17.90 4.36 -0.96
C VAL A 172 16.79 4.51 0.09
N LEU A 173 17.06 4.30 1.38
CA LEU A 173 16.05 4.38 2.43
C LEU A 173 16.11 5.69 3.22
N SER A 174 16.88 6.68 2.76
CA SER A 174 16.85 7.99 3.41
C SER A 174 15.44 8.60 3.31
N PRO A 175 14.95 9.30 4.36
CA PRO A 175 13.63 9.95 4.30
C PRO A 175 13.51 10.91 3.12
N THR A 176 14.60 11.53 2.70
CA THR A 176 14.66 12.39 1.51
C THR A 176 14.43 11.58 0.22
N HIS A 177 15.10 10.43 0.06
CA HIS A 177 14.90 9.59 -1.13
C HIS A 177 13.47 9.06 -1.20
N LEU A 178 12.89 8.64 -0.07
CA LEU A 178 11.55 8.09 -0.04
C LEU A 178 10.48 9.14 -0.41
N LYS A 179 10.63 10.40 0.02
CA LYS A 179 9.75 11.51 -0.40
C LYS A 179 9.80 11.72 -1.91
N HIS A 180 11.00 11.74 -2.47
CA HIS A 180 11.21 11.86 -3.91
C HIS A 180 10.59 10.68 -4.69
N CYS A 181 10.78 9.44 -4.20
CA CYS A 181 10.18 8.24 -4.77
C CYS A 181 8.65 8.28 -4.75
N LEU A 182 8.03 8.73 -3.66
CA LEU A 182 6.58 8.89 -3.60
C LEU A 182 6.07 9.89 -4.64
N SER A 183 6.72 11.05 -4.76
CA SER A 183 6.39 12.05 -5.80
C SER A 183 6.54 11.46 -7.20
N TYR A 184 7.59 10.68 -7.46
CA TYR A 184 7.79 9.97 -8.72
C TYR A 184 6.67 8.98 -9.04
N ILE A 185 6.28 8.14 -8.07
CA ILE A 185 5.22 7.16 -8.27
C ILE A 185 3.88 7.86 -8.50
N ALA A 186 3.57 8.92 -7.75
CA ALA A 186 2.36 9.71 -7.93
C ALA A 186 2.25 10.29 -9.36
N GLN A 187 3.33 10.90 -9.84
CA GLN A 187 3.41 11.42 -11.20
C GLN A 187 3.29 10.30 -12.26
N SER A 188 3.86 9.13 -11.98
CA SER A 188 3.79 7.96 -12.88
C SER A 188 2.37 7.42 -12.98
N LEU A 189 1.64 7.35 -11.87
CA LEU A 189 0.24 6.91 -11.84
C LEU A 189 -0.66 7.84 -12.67
N ILE A 190 -0.43 9.15 -12.61
CA ILE A 190 -1.22 10.11 -13.41
C ILE A 190 -0.80 10.09 -14.88
N CYS A 191 0.49 9.92 -15.17
CA CYS A 191 1.02 9.90 -16.53
C CYS A 191 0.58 8.65 -17.31
N ALA A 192 0.59 7.49 -16.65
CA ALA A 192 0.15 6.21 -17.20
C ALA A 192 -1.13 5.75 -16.49
N ALA A 193 -2.15 6.61 -16.53
CA ALA A 193 -3.42 6.42 -15.83
C ALA A 193 -4.09 5.09 -16.20
N ASP A 194 -4.24 4.20 -15.21
CA ASP A 194 -5.05 3.00 -15.35
C ASP A 194 -6.54 3.36 -15.27
N GLY A 195 -7.19 3.37 -16.43
CA GLY A 195 -8.61 3.69 -16.57
C GLY A 195 -9.55 2.55 -16.18
N THR A 196 -9.06 1.41 -15.68
CA THR A 196 -9.90 0.26 -15.29
C THR A 196 -10.94 0.67 -14.24
N LEU A 197 -12.16 0.19 -14.42
CA LEU A 197 -13.29 0.45 -13.53
C LEU A 197 -13.36 -0.58 -12.40
N GLU A 198 -13.59 -0.09 -11.19
CA GLU A 198 -13.70 -0.89 -9.97
C GLU A 198 -15.10 -0.77 -9.37
N PRO A 199 -15.83 -1.88 -9.15
CA PRO A 199 -17.16 -1.84 -8.58
C PRO A 199 -17.13 -1.42 -7.10
N PRO A 200 -18.21 -0.81 -6.58
CA PRO A 200 -18.29 -0.48 -5.16
C PRO A 200 -18.36 -1.73 -4.28
N HIS A 201 -17.80 -1.62 -3.08
CA HIS A 201 -18.12 -2.50 -1.97
C HIS A 201 -19.48 -2.11 -1.39
N ILE A 202 -20.38 -3.08 -1.30
CA ILE A 202 -21.76 -2.87 -0.86
C ILE A 202 -21.92 -3.45 0.55
N ALA A 203 -22.31 -2.60 1.49
CA ALA A 203 -22.71 -3.01 2.83
C ALA A 203 -24.24 -3.17 2.89
N TYR A 204 -24.70 -4.31 3.42
CA TYR A 204 -26.12 -4.63 3.56
C TYR A 204 -26.54 -4.67 5.04
N ASP A 205 -27.81 -4.37 5.31
CA ASP A 205 -28.45 -4.62 6.61
C ASP A 205 -28.87 -6.08 6.76
N ASP A 206 -29.32 -6.46 7.96
CA ASP A 206 -29.81 -7.82 8.26
C ASP A 206 -31.04 -8.22 7.41
N ASN A 207 -31.72 -7.25 6.79
CA ASN A 207 -32.88 -7.46 5.91
C ASN A 207 -32.49 -7.49 4.42
N GLY A 208 -31.20 -7.32 4.07
CA GLY A 208 -30.68 -7.30 2.70
C GLY A 208 -30.78 -5.94 1.99
N HIS A 209 -31.12 -4.85 2.68
CA HIS A 209 -31.09 -3.50 2.11
C HIS A 209 -29.68 -2.93 2.09
N VAL A 210 -29.36 -2.17 1.05
CA VAL A 210 -28.07 -1.46 0.97
C VAL A 210 -28.02 -0.35 2.02
N ILE A 211 -27.04 -0.41 2.91
CA ILE A 211 -26.76 0.63 3.91
C ILE A 211 -25.82 1.68 3.31
N LYS A 212 -24.78 1.22 2.59
CA LYS A 212 -23.69 2.08 2.16
C LYS A 212 -22.92 1.48 0.98
N TYR A 213 -22.57 2.34 0.03
CA TYR A 213 -21.52 2.09 -0.95
C TYR A 213 -20.19 2.63 -0.45
N THR A 214 -19.14 1.82 -0.55
CA THR A 214 -17.76 2.24 -0.32
C THR A 214 -16.97 1.95 -1.58
N VAL A 215 -16.09 2.86 -1.98
CA VAL A 215 -15.20 2.65 -3.11
C VAL A 215 -13.78 2.87 -2.63
N ASP A 216 -12.86 2.08 -3.14
CA ASP A 216 -11.45 2.18 -2.81
C ASP A 216 -10.86 3.42 -3.52
N GLY A 217 -10.79 4.55 -2.80
CA GLY A 217 -10.36 5.85 -3.35
C GLY A 217 -10.83 7.05 -2.52
N MET A 218 -10.49 8.27 -2.95
CA MET A 218 -10.99 9.52 -2.34
C MET A 218 -12.30 10.02 -2.95
N VAL A 219 -13.39 9.94 -2.18
CA VAL A 219 -14.76 10.33 -2.55
C VAL A 219 -14.93 11.84 -2.68
N LEU A 220 -15.03 12.32 -3.92
CA LEU A 220 -15.68 13.60 -4.24
C LEU A 220 -16.74 13.34 -5.32
N GLN A 221 -17.85 14.07 -5.23
CA GLN A 221 -19.06 13.84 -6.01
C GLN A 221 -18.89 14.36 -7.45
N SER A 222 -19.02 13.46 -8.44
CA SER A 222 -19.08 13.81 -9.87
C SER A 222 -20.34 14.62 -10.21
N GLU A 223 -20.19 15.61 -11.11
CA GLU A 223 -21.29 16.44 -11.65
C GLU A 223 -21.98 15.83 -12.87
N LYS A 224 -21.51 14.69 -13.37
CA LYS A 224 -22.14 14.04 -14.53
C LYS A 224 -23.37 13.25 -14.11
N GLU A 225 -24.38 13.27 -14.98
CA GLU A 225 -25.54 12.40 -14.89
C GLU A 225 -25.09 10.93 -14.74
N PRO A 226 -25.74 10.15 -13.86
CA PRO A 226 -25.43 8.73 -13.70
C PRO A 226 -25.56 7.97 -15.03
N LEU A 227 -24.59 7.13 -15.30
CA LEU A 227 -24.56 6.24 -16.46
C LEU A 227 -25.64 5.17 -16.34
N ASP A 228 -26.19 4.75 -17.47
CA ASP A 228 -27.03 3.55 -17.49
C ASP A 228 -26.21 2.33 -17.10
N ARG A 229 -26.84 1.38 -16.40
CA ARG A 229 -26.18 0.14 -16.01
C ARG A 229 -25.81 -0.67 -17.26
N TRP A 230 -24.60 -1.21 -17.28
CA TRP A 230 -24.12 -2.09 -18.35
C TRP A 230 -23.70 -3.46 -17.79
N GLU A 231 -23.55 -4.43 -18.70
CA GLU A 231 -23.00 -5.76 -18.38
C GLU A 231 -21.49 -5.69 -18.23
N HIS A 232 -21.04 -5.19 -17.07
CA HIS A 232 -19.62 -4.98 -16.81
C HIS A 232 -18.82 -6.29 -16.82
N LYS A 233 -17.58 -6.20 -17.30
CA LYS A 233 -16.61 -7.30 -17.31
C LYS A 233 -15.33 -6.86 -16.62
N ARG A 234 -14.57 -7.85 -16.15
CA ARG A 234 -13.24 -7.60 -15.59
C ARG A 234 -12.35 -6.97 -16.66
N GLY A 235 -11.76 -5.83 -16.35
CA GLY A 235 -10.91 -5.07 -17.26
C GLY A 235 -11.66 -4.05 -18.11
N ASP A 236 -12.96 -3.86 -17.89
CA ASP A 236 -13.66 -2.69 -18.45
C ASP A 236 -12.98 -1.41 -17.95
N THR A 237 -12.78 -0.48 -18.87
CA THR A 237 -12.14 0.82 -18.59
C THR A 237 -13.14 1.96 -18.77
N ILE A 238 -12.73 3.15 -18.34
CA ILE A 238 -13.40 4.41 -18.66
C ILE A 238 -13.70 4.54 -20.18
N ASP A 239 -12.76 4.16 -21.05
CA ASP A 239 -12.96 4.20 -22.51
C ASP A 239 -14.05 3.22 -22.96
N SER A 240 -14.23 2.11 -22.23
CA SER A 240 -15.29 1.13 -22.52
C SER A 240 -16.70 1.72 -22.35
N LEU A 241 -16.84 2.82 -21.61
CA LEU A 241 -18.13 3.51 -21.37
C LEU A 241 -18.48 4.49 -22.49
N TRP A 242 -17.49 5.04 -23.19
CA TRP A 242 -17.66 6.18 -24.09
C TRP A 242 -17.13 5.99 -25.52
N GLY A 243 -16.39 4.91 -25.79
CA GLY A 243 -15.79 4.60 -27.09
C GLY A 243 -14.44 5.27 -27.28
#